data_AF-A0A8T4RAJ1-F1
#
_entry.id   AF-A0A8T4RAJ1-F1
#
_cell.length_a   1.000
_cell.length_b   1.000
_cell.length_c   1.000
_cell.angle_alpha   90.00
_cell.angle_beta   90.00
_cell.angle_gamma   90.00
#
_symmetry.space_group_name_H-M   'P 1'
#
loop_
_entity.id
_entity.type
_entity.pdbx_description
1 polymer ?
#
loop_
_entity_poly.entity_id
_entity_poly.type
_entity_poly.pdbx_seq_one_letter_code
_entity_poly.pdbx_strand_id
1 'polypeptide(L)'
;MSSFNNVPQGELIAKTAEKLKSFKELTPPAWANYVKTGTQKQRPPMKDDWWYTRVAALLRTLALKGPIGVSKLRTKYGGRKRRGHQPPEFRKGSGSIIRKALQQLEKAGLAKQKEKDIHKGRIITTKGIKLLNDAAKELFKTYPKHVVKVTEEIVEADAAADDIDDITFEKHIEKHDKAQAKVQPKAEKKPKKEE
;
A
#
# COMPACT_ATOMS: atom_id res chain seq x y z
N MET A 1 -14.64 2.55 -16.39
CA MET A 1 -13.32 1.87 -16.26
C MET A 1 -13.17 1.37 -14.83
N SER A 2 -13.08 0.06 -14.59
CA SER A 2 -12.87 -0.48 -13.23
C SER A 2 -11.39 -0.78 -13.02
N SER A 3 -10.68 0.11 -12.32
CA SER A 3 -9.33 -0.15 -11.81
C SER A 3 -9.39 -0.79 -10.42
N PHE A 4 -8.44 -1.66 -10.09
CA PHE A 4 -8.32 -2.26 -8.75
C PHE A 4 -8.15 -1.23 -7.62
N ASN A 5 -7.79 0.02 -7.93
CA ASN A 5 -7.71 1.11 -6.97
C ASN A 5 -9.08 1.62 -6.51
N ASN A 6 -10.11 1.47 -7.33
CA ASN A 6 -11.43 2.09 -7.11
C ASN A 6 -12.39 1.17 -6.34
N VAL A 7 -11.87 0.15 -5.65
CA VAL A 7 -12.67 -0.88 -4.97
C VAL A 7 -12.25 -1.00 -3.51
N PRO A 8 -13.20 -1.22 -2.58
CA PRO A 8 -12.89 -1.50 -1.18
C PRO A 8 -11.86 -2.62 -1.02
N GLN A 9 -10.77 -2.32 -0.31
CA GLN A 9 -9.61 -3.21 -0.18
C GLN A 9 -9.99 -4.58 0.41
N GLY A 10 -10.87 -4.61 1.41
CA GLY A 10 -11.25 -5.85 2.10
C GLY A 10 -11.91 -6.85 1.15
N GLU A 11 -12.84 -6.37 0.34
CA GLU A 11 -13.61 -7.17 -0.61
C GLU A 11 -12.77 -7.59 -1.81
N LEU A 12 -11.93 -6.68 -2.32
CA LEU A 12 -10.98 -7.00 -3.39
C LEU A 12 -10.05 -8.15 -2.98
N ILE A 13 -9.53 -8.13 -1.75
CA ILE A 13 -8.67 -9.19 -1.23
C ILE A 13 -9.44 -10.50 -1.10
N ALA A 14 -10.69 -10.47 -0.63
CA ALA A 14 -11.52 -11.66 -0.49
C ALA A 14 -11.79 -12.32 -1.86
N LYS A 15 -12.22 -11.54 -2.86
CA LYS A 15 -12.46 -12.04 -4.22
C LYS A 15 -11.20 -12.50 -4.93
N THR A 16 -10.11 -11.76 -4.74
CA THR A 16 -8.80 -12.18 -5.26
C THR A 16 -8.40 -13.52 -4.63
N ALA A 17 -8.64 -13.72 -3.33
CA ALA A 17 -8.31 -14.97 -2.65
C ALA A 17 -9.11 -16.16 -3.22
N GLU A 18 -10.40 -15.98 -3.53
CA GLU A 18 -11.22 -17.00 -4.21
C GLU A 18 -10.61 -17.39 -5.56
N LYS A 19 -10.22 -16.40 -6.38
CA LYS A 19 -9.57 -16.66 -7.67
C LYS A 19 -8.21 -17.35 -7.52
N LEU A 20 -7.46 -17.05 -6.46
CA LEU A 20 -6.16 -17.66 -6.23
C LEU A 20 -6.24 -19.14 -5.82
N LYS A 21 -7.39 -19.61 -5.33
CA LYS A 21 -7.60 -21.03 -4.99
C LYS A 21 -7.57 -21.95 -6.20
N SER A 22 -7.93 -21.45 -7.39
CA SER A 22 -7.91 -22.25 -8.62
C SER A 22 -6.49 -22.54 -9.13
N PHE A 23 -5.49 -21.79 -8.67
CA PHE A 23 -4.10 -21.98 -9.05
C PHE A 23 -3.46 -23.07 -8.20
N LYS A 24 -3.15 -24.22 -8.83
CA LYS A 24 -2.47 -25.37 -8.18
C LYS A 24 -1.12 -25.02 -7.59
N GLU A 25 -0.47 -23.97 -8.07
CA GLU A 25 0.87 -23.56 -7.63
C GLU A 25 0.85 -22.79 -6.30
N LEU A 26 -0.32 -22.28 -5.90
CA LEU A 26 -0.53 -21.50 -4.69
C LEU A 26 -1.01 -22.36 -3.51
N THR A 27 -0.80 -23.68 -3.58
CA THR A 27 -1.16 -24.60 -2.49
C THR A 27 -0.47 -24.19 -1.19
N PRO A 28 -1.21 -24.10 -0.07
CA PRO A 28 -0.62 -23.78 1.22
C PRO A 28 0.43 -24.84 1.59
N PRO A 29 1.60 -24.44 2.09
CA PRO A 29 2.57 -25.39 2.65
C PRO A 29 1.97 -26.17 3.83
N ALA A 30 2.39 -27.42 4.05
CA ALA A 30 1.85 -28.27 5.11
C ALA A 30 1.90 -27.63 6.52
N TRP A 31 2.92 -26.82 6.81
CA TRP A 31 3.05 -26.13 8.08
C TRP A 31 2.14 -24.91 8.24
N ALA A 32 1.47 -24.43 7.19
CA ALA A 32 0.70 -23.18 7.22
C ALA A 32 -0.44 -23.19 8.25
N ASN A 33 -1.06 -24.34 8.50
CA ASN A 33 -2.17 -24.44 9.44
C ASN A 33 -1.73 -24.33 10.91
N TYR A 34 -0.47 -24.60 11.20
CA TYR A 34 0.05 -24.69 12.57
C TYR A 34 0.79 -23.43 13.02
N VAL A 35 1.12 -22.52 12.11
CA VAL A 35 1.98 -21.37 12.41
C VAL A 35 1.21 -20.08 12.64
N LYS A 36 1.77 -19.24 13.50
CA LYS A 36 1.40 -17.82 13.58
C LYS A 36 2.04 -17.00 12.46
N THR A 37 1.36 -15.93 12.05
CA THR A 37 1.80 -15.06 10.95
C THR A 37 3.03 -14.20 11.28
N GLY A 38 3.37 -14.05 12.56
CA GLY A 38 4.57 -13.34 13.00
C GLY A 38 4.73 -13.36 14.51
N THR A 39 5.88 -12.88 15.00
CA THR A 39 6.24 -12.89 16.42
C THR A 39 5.32 -12.01 17.28
N GLN A 40 4.70 -11.01 16.67
CA GLN A 40 3.74 -10.11 17.31
C GLN A 40 2.38 -10.77 17.60
N LYS A 41 2.05 -11.88 16.95
CA LYS A 41 0.79 -12.60 17.17
C LYS A 41 0.96 -13.69 18.23
N GLN A 42 -0.10 -13.94 18.99
CA GLN A 42 -0.15 -15.00 19.99
C GLN A 42 -0.78 -16.27 19.43
N ARG A 43 -1.91 -16.13 18.72
CA ARG A 43 -2.65 -17.24 18.12
C ARG A 43 -2.46 -17.31 16.59
N PRO A 44 -2.58 -18.51 15.98
CA PRO A 44 -2.65 -18.64 14.53
C PRO A 44 -3.93 -17.99 13.98
N PRO A 45 -4.00 -17.73 12.66
CA PRO A 45 -5.22 -17.26 12.01
C PRO A 45 -6.37 -18.27 12.17
N MET A 46 -7.58 -17.77 12.43
CA MET A 46 -8.78 -18.62 12.61
C MET A 46 -9.35 -19.16 11.29
N LYS A 47 -9.10 -18.46 10.17
CA LYS A 47 -9.59 -18.89 8.85
C LYS A 47 -8.61 -19.90 8.26
N ASP A 48 -9.08 -21.06 7.83
CA ASP A 48 -8.22 -22.08 7.20
C ASP A 48 -7.60 -21.58 5.89
N ASP A 49 -8.36 -20.81 5.11
CA ASP A 49 -7.91 -20.22 3.84
C ASP A 49 -7.03 -18.96 3.99
N TRP A 50 -6.48 -18.71 5.18
CA TRP A 50 -5.73 -17.47 5.45
C TRP A 50 -4.51 -17.30 4.53
N TRP A 51 -3.94 -18.41 4.04
CA TRP A 51 -2.82 -18.40 3.10
C TRP A 51 -3.18 -17.63 1.83
N TYR A 52 -4.32 -17.96 1.21
CA TYR A 52 -4.79 -17.29 0.00
C TYR A 52 -5.10 -15.81 0.25
N THR A 53 -5.71 -15.48 1.39
CA THR A 53 -5.91 -14.08 1.79
C THR A 53 -4.57 -13.33 1.92
N ARG A 54 -3.54 -14.00 2.44
CA ARG A 54 -2.19 -13.41 2.57
C ARG A 54 -1.53 -13.18 1.23
N VAL A 55 -1.65 -14.15 0.32
CA VAL A 55 -1.13 -14.07 -1.05
C VAL A 55 -1.84 -12.96 -1.84
N ALA A 56 -3.17 -12.86 -1.75
CA ALA A 56 -3.95 -11.78 -2.35
C ALA A 56 -3.50 -10.39 -1.86
N ALA A 57 -3.32 -10.23 -0.55
CA ALA A 57 -2.85 -8.97 0.04
C ALA A 57 -1.42 -8.62 -0.40
N LEU A 58 -0.56 -9.62 -0.59
CA LEU A 58 0.79 -9.44 -1.13
C LEU A 58 0.76 -9.00 -2.59
N LEU A 59 -0.07 -9.63 -3.41
CA LEU A 59 -0.26 -9.29 -4.82
C LEU A 59 -0.68 -7.83 -4.99
N ARG A 60 -1.69 -7.38 -4.23
CA ARG A 60 -2.10 -5.95 -4.23
C ARG A 60 -0.96 -5.03 -3.78
N THR A 61 -0.20 -5.43 -2.77
CA THR A 61 0.93 -4.62 -2.27
C THR A 61 2.02 -4.47 -3.32
N LEU A 62 2.31 -5.53 -4.09
CA LEU A 62 3.26 -5.50 -5.21
C LEU A 62 2.78 -4.58 -6.33
N ALA A 63 1.47 -4.57 -6.61
CA ALA A 63 0.88 -3.69 -7.61
C ALA A 63 1.05 -2.21 -7.25
N LEU A 64 0.85 -1.86 -5.98
CA LEU A 64 0.92 -0.47 -5.51
C LEU A 64 2.34 0.05 -5.30
N LYS A 65 3.21 -0.76 -4.67
CA LYS A 65 4.50 -0.28 -4.14
C LYS A 65 5.70 -0.62 -5.03
N GLY A 66 5.47 -1.14 -6.24
CA GLY A 66 6.52 -1.45 -7.20
C GLY A 66 7.54 -2.49 -6.67
N PRO A 67 8.85 -2.36 -6.99
CA PRO A 67 9.86 -3.33 -6.58
C PRO A 67 10.02 -3.35 -5.06
N ILE A 68 9.50 -4.42 -4.44
CA ILE A 68 9.54 -4.58 -2.99
C ILE A 68 10.22 -5.90 -2.60
N GLY A 69 11.09 -5.80 -1.60
CA GLY A 69 11.77 -6.94 -1.00
C GLY A 69 11.05 -7.49 0.24
N VAL A 70 11.48 -8.67 0.69
CA VAL A 70 10.91 -9.34 1.87
C VAL A 70 11.05 -8.48 3.14
N SER A 71 12.15 -7.73 3.31
CA SER A 71 12.37 -6.90 4.50
C SER A 71 11.30 -5.80 4.66
N LYS A 72 11.01 -5.06 3.57
CA LYS A 72 9.96 -4.02 3.57
C LYS A 72 8.58 -4.61 3.83
N LEU A 73 8.28 -5.77 3.25
CA LEU A 73 7.02 -6.49 3.49
C LEU A 73 6.89 -6.98 4.94
N ARG A 74 8.00 -7.44 5.56
CA ARG A 74 8.00 -7.83 6.97
C ARG A 74 7.71 -6.66 7.90
N THR A 75 8.13 -5.45 7.56
CA THR A 75 7.75 -4.24 8.28
C THR A 75 6.25 -3.94 8.07
N LYS A 76 5.75 -4.00 6.83
CA LYS A 76 4.32 -3.77 6.53
C LYS A 76 3.39 -4.72 7.28
N TYR A 77 3.72 -6.02 7.34
CA TYR A 77 2.93 -7.03 8.04
C TYR A 77 3.40 -7.29 9.49
N GLY A 78 4.30 -6.44 9.99
CA GLY A 78 4.70 -6.42 11.39
C GLY A 78 3.62 -5.80 12.26
N GLY A 79 3.93 -5.65 13.55
CA GLY A 79 3.03 -4.97 14.47
C GLY A 79 3.59 -4.88 15.88
N ARG A 80 2.79 -4.27 16.75
CA ARG A 80 3.12 -4.12 18.17
C ARG A 80 3.05 -5.48 18.88
N LYS A 81 4.13 -5.88 19.55
CA LYS A 81 4.20 -7.11 20.36
C LYS A 81 4.13 -6.72 21.84
N ARG A 82 3.16 -7.30 22.57
CA ARG A 82 3.12 -7.24 24.04
C ARG A 82 4.20 -8.16 24.61
N ARG A 83 5.07 -7.63 25.48
CA ARG A 83 6.22 -8.34 26.08
C ARG A 83 6.00 -8.72 27.55
N GLY A 84 4.75 -8.92 27.96
CA GLY A 84 4.39 -9.15 29.36
C GLY A 84 4.51 -7.86 30.17
N HIS A 85 5.46 -7.81 31.11
CA HIS A 85 5.73 -6.66 31.96
C HIS A 85 6.47 -5.53 31.22
N GLN A 86 7.34 -5.87 30.27
CA GLN A 86 8.13 -4.86 29.54
C GLN A 86 7.27 -4.07 28.54
N PRO A 87 7.63 -2.80 28.26
CA PRO A 87 6.92 -1.96 27.31
C PRO A 87 6.75 -2.62 25.93
N PRO A 88 5.62 -2.37 25.25
CA PRO A 88 5.33 -2.95 23.96
C PRO A 88 6.20 -2.33 22.86
N GLU A 89 6.81 -3.17 22.03
CA GLU A 89 7.66 -2.73 20.93
C GLU A 89 7.17 -3.27 19.59
N PHE A 90 7.55 -2.59 18.51
CA PHE A 90 7.33 -3.09 17.16
C PHE A 90 8.18 -4.33 16.89
N ARG A 91 7.58 -5.36 16.29
CA ARG A 91 8.27 -6.54 15.79
C ARG A 91 7.86 -6.82 14.35
N LYS A 92 8.85 -7.17 13.54
CA LYS A 92 8.67 -7.53 12.12
C LYS A 92 7.87 -8.83 12.00
N GLY A 93 7.07 -8.93 10.93
CA GLY A 93 6.33 -10.14 10.58
C GLY A 93 7.25 -11.30 10.18
N SER A 94 6.64 -12.50 10.04
CA SER A 94 7.37 -13.70 9.63
C SER A 94 7.93 -13.56 8.22
N GLY A 95 9.25 -13.76 8.08
CA GLY A 95 9.91 -13.74 6.79
C GLY A 95 9.66 -14.99 5.95
N SER A 96 9.45 -16.14 6.59
CA SER A 96 9.24 -17.42 5.90
C SER A 96 7.95 -17.42 5.09
N ILE A 97 6.84 -17.00 5.71
CA ILE A 97 5.52 -16.89 5.07
C ILE A 97 5.58 -16.00 3.83
N ILE A 98 6.10 -14.78 3.99
CA ILE A 98 6.20 -13.80 2.90
C ILE A 98 7.10 -14.34 1.77
N ARG A 99 8.26 -14.92 2.12
CA ARG A 99 9.20 -15.45 1.12
C ARG A 99 8.57 -16.58 0.31
N LYS A 100 7.93 -17.55 0.97
CA LYS A 100 7.31 -18.71 0.32
C LYS A 100 6.11 -18.30 -0.53
N ALA A 101 5.26 -17.41 -0.04
CA ALA A 101 4.14 -16.86 -0.81
C ALA A 101 4.63 -16.15 -2.09
N LEU A 102 5.70 -15.35 -2.00
CA LEU A 102 6.27 -14.68 -3.17
C LEU A 102 6.91 -15.66 -4.17
N GLN A 103 7.57 -16.72 -3.68
CA GLN A 103 8.10 -17.78 -4.54
C GLN A 103 6.97 -18.53 -5.28
N GLN A 104 5.84 -18.77 -4.63
CA GLN A 104 4.67 -19.38 -5.26
C GLN A 104 4.02 -18.46 -6.29
N LEU A 105 3.90 -17.16 -6.01
CA LEU A 105 3.43 -16.16 -6.97
C LEU A 105 4.34 -16.03 -8.20
N GLU A 106 5.63 -16.24 -8.01
CA GLU A 106 6.63 -16.22 -9.07
C GLU A 106 6.54 -17.45 -9.97
N LYS A 107 6.35 -18.64 -9.37
CA LYS A 107 6.03 -19.87 -10.12
C LYS A 107 4.76 -19.67 -10.97
N ALA A 108 3.71 -19.08 -10.38
CA ALA A 108 2.43 -18.84 -11.04
C ALA A 108 2.50 -17.76 -12.15
N GLY A 109 3.66 -17.14 -12.36
CA GLY A 109 3.86 -16.07 -13.33
C GLY A 109 3.10 -14.77 -13.00
N LEU A 110 2.61 -14.62 -11.76
CA LEU A 110 1.89 -13.45 -11.27
C LEU A 110 2.85 -12.36 -10.74
N ALA A 111 4.03 -12.76 -10.30
CA ALA A 111 5.12 -11.86 -9.91
C ALA A 111 6.40 -12.22 -10.68
N LYS A 112 7.27 -11.23 -10.87
CA LYS A 112 8.62 -11.39 -11.44
C LYS A 112 9.64 -10.70 -10.56
N GLN A 113 10.83 -11.27 -10.47
CA GLN A 113 11.97 -10.57 -9.92
C GLN A 113 12.41 -9.48 -10.90
N LYS A 114 12.62 -8.26 -10.41
CA LYS A 114 13.22 -7.17 -11.18
C LYS A 114 14.31 -6.53 -10.35
N GLU A 115 15.45 -6.35 -10.97
CA GLU A 115 16.48 -5.45 -10.47
C GLU A 115 16.29 -4.14 -11.23
N LYS A 116 15.83 -3.10 -10.53
CA LYS A 116 15.79 -1.75 -11.10
C LYS A 116 16.92 -0.97 -10.42
N ASP A 117 18.04 -0.84 -11.12
CA ASP A 117 19.23 -0.09 -10.70
C ASP A 117 19.73 -0.49 -9.29
N ILE A 118 19.35 0.26 -8.26
CA ILE A 118 19.74 0.05 -6.84
C ILE A 118 18.71 -0.83 -6.10
N HIS A 119 17.46 -0.88 -6.58
CA HIS A 119 16.32 -1.47 -5.89
C HIS A 119 16.04 -2.89 -6.40
N LYS A 120 16.49 -3.87 -5.63
CA LYS A 120 16.21 -5.29 -5.85
C LYS A 120 14.88 -5.69 -5.20
N GLY A 121 14.00 -6.33 -5.95
CA GLY A 121 12.73 -6.78 -5.41
C GLY A 121 11.89 -7.58 -6.40
N ARG A 122 10.64 -7.78 -6.02
CA ARG A 122 9.62 -8.39 -6.88
C ARG A 122 8.64 -7.33 -7.33
N ILE A 123 8.21 -7.45 -8.58
CA ILE A 123 7.20 -6.60 -9.22
C ILE A 123 6.09 -7.51 -9.73
N ILE A 124 4.88 -6.97 -9.80
CA ILE A 124 3.73 -7.67 -10.37
C ILE A 124 3.86 -7.79 -11.90
N THR A 125 3.35 -8.88 -12.48
CA THR A 125 3.29 -9.04 -13.94
C THR A 125 2.01 -8.43 -14.52
N THR A 126 1.97 -8.28 -15.84
CA THR A 126 0.73 -7.95 -16.57
C THR A 126 -0.40 -8.94 -16.28
N LYS A 127 -0.07 -10.23 -16.14
CA LYS A 127 -1.02 -11.28 -15.72
C LYS A 127 -1.57 -11.02 -14.30
N GLY A 128 -0.71 -10.63 -13.36
CA GLY A 128 -1.12 -10.28 -11.99
C GLY A 128 -2.01 -9.04 -11.93
N ILE A 129 -1.70 -7.99 -12.69
CA ILE A 129 -2.53 -6.78 -12.80
C ILE A 129 -3.90 -7.12 -13.40
N LYS A 130 -3.92 -7.94 -14.46
CA LYS A 130 -5.17 -8.39 -15.09
C LYS A 130 -6.07 -9.13 -14.09
N LEU A 131 -5.51 -10.04 -13.29
CA LEU A 131 -6.25 -10.79 -12.27
C LEU A 131 -6.90 -9.85 -11.24
N LEU A 132 -6.16 -8.84 -10.75
CA LEU A 132 -6.68 -7.85 -9.80
C LEU A 132 -7.82 -7.01 -10.42
N ASN A 133 -7.65 -6.57 -11.67
CA ASN A 133 -8.68 -5.80 -12.36
C ASN A 133 -9.92 -6.64 -12.68
N ASP A 134 -9.76 -7.93 -13.01
CA ASP A 134 -10.89 -8.82 -13.24
C ASP A 134 -11.65 -9.12 -11.95
N ALA A 135 -10.95 -9.21 -10.79
CA ALA A 135 -11.61 -9.28 -9.49
C ALA A 135 -12.37 -7.98 -9.16
N ALA A 136 -11.79 -6.82 -9.48
CA ALA A 136 -12.44 -5.52 -9.31
C ALA A 136 -13.73 -5.41 -10.14
N LYS A 137 -13.70 -5.79 -11.43
CA LYS A 137 -14.86 -5.76 -12.32
C LYS A 137 -16.03 -6.61 -11.81
N GLU A 138 -15.75 -7.80 -11.29
CA GLU A 138 -16.77 -8.66 -10.69
C GLU A 138 -17.42 -8.01 -9.48
N LEU A 139 -16.62 -7.34 -8.63
CA LEU A 139 -17.13 -6.62 -7.48
C LEU A 139 -18.06 -5.47 -7.90
N PHE A 140 -17.66 -4.66 -8.88
CA PHE A 140 -18.52 -3.61 -9.44
C PHE A 140 -19.86 -4.13 -9.99
N LYS A 141 -19.90 -5.36 -10.51
CA LYS A 141 -21.14 -5.98 -10.98
C LYS A 141 -22.07 -6.36 -9.83
N THR A 142 -21.51 -6.79 -8.69
CA THR A 142 -22.26 -7.19 -7.51
C THR A 142 -22.72 -6.01 -6.64
N TYR A 143 -22.04 -4.87 -6.66
CA TYR A 143 -22.49 -3.70 -5.90
C TYR A 143 -23.79 -3.13 -6.49
N PRO A 144 -24.81 -2.81 -5.67
CA PRO A 144 -25.99 -2.13 -6.15
C PRO A 144 -25.60 -0.76 -6.70
N LYS A 145 -26.12 -0.40 -7.88
CA LYS A 145 -25.79 0.82 -8.64
C LYS A 145 -25.87 2.13 -7.83
N HIS A 146 -26.61 2.15 -6.73
CA HIS A 146 -26.71 3.30 -5.83
C HIS A 146 -25.41 3.56 -5.05
N VAL A 147 -24.66 2.52 -4.65
CA VAL A 147 -23.39 2.69 -3.93
C VAL A 147 -22.28 3.17 -4.88
N VAL A 148 -22.38 2.79 -6.17
CA VAL A 148 -21.43 3.21 -7.21
C VAL A 148 -21.46 4.72 -7.44
N LYS A 149 -22.65 5.34 -7.42
CA LYS A 149 -22.79 6.81 -7.50
C LYS A 149 -22.15 7.52 -6.30
N VAL A 150 -22.40 7.01 -5.10
CA VAL A 150 -21.79 7.56 -3.87
C VAL A 150 -20.27 7.40 -3.91
N THR A 151 -19.73 6.30 -4.45
CA THR A 151 -18.28 6.16 -4.62
C THR A 151 -17.70 7.04 -5.71
N GLU A 152 -18.44 7.31 -6.79
CA GLU A 152 -18.02 8.27 -7.84
C GLU A 152 -18.01 9.69 -7.26
N GLU A 153 -19.05 10.08 -6.52
CA GLU A 153 -19.13 11.37 -5.82
C GLU A 153 -18.04 11.54 -4.76
N ILE A 154 -17.70 10.49 -3.99
CA ILE A 154 -16.59 10.54 -3.02
C ILE A 154 -15.23 10.64 -3.72
N VAL A 155 -15.02 9.93 -4.84
CA VAL A 155 -13.76 10.01 -5.60
C VAL A 155 -13.61 11.39 -6.26
N GLU A 156 -14.70 12.00 -6.72
CA GLU A 156 -14.70 13.38 -7.21
C GLU A 156 -14.46 14.39 -6.08
N ALA A 157 -15.01 14.15 -4.88
CA ALA A 157 -14.79 15.00 -3.72
C ALA A 157 -13.35 14.89 -3.16
N ASP A 158 -12.77 13.69 -3.14
CA ASP A 158 -11.38 13.45 -2.72
C ASP A 158 -10.39 14.06 -3.73
N ALA A 159 -10.65 13.95 -5.03
CA ALA A 159 -9.84 14.59 -6.07
C ALA A 159 -9.89 16.12 -5.98
N ALA A 160 -11.07 16.70 -5.71
CA ALA A 160 -11.22 18.13 -5.48
C ALA A 160 -10.57 18.61 -4.16
N ALA A 161 -10.38 17.73 -3.18
CA ALA A 161 -9.68 18.05 -1.92
C ALA A 161 -8.16 18.10 -2.10
N ASP A 162 -7.60 17.18 -2.91
CA ASP A 162 -6.16 17.19 -3.27
C ASP A 162 -5.79 18.50 -4.02
N ASP A 163 -6.68 19.01 -4.89
CA ASP A 163 -6.46 20.29 -5.60
C ASP A 163 -6.48 21.52 -4.66
N ILE A 164 -7.20 21.47 -3.52
CA ILE A 164 -7.23 22.57 -2.53
C ILE A 164 -5.94 22.60 -1.71
N ASP A 165 -5.34 21.44 -1.41
CA ASP A 165 -4.07 21.34 -0.69
C ASP A 165 -2.90 21.90 -1.53
N ASP A 166 -2.90 21.66 -2.85
CA ASP A 166 -1.90 22.26 -3.76
C ASP A 166 -2.09 23.80 -3.90
N ILE A 167 -3.33 24.30 -3.98
CA ILE A 167 -3.62 25.74 -4.02
C ILE A 167 -3.24 26.43 -2.69
N THR A 168 -3.48 25.77 -1.56
CA THR A 168 -3.10 26.32 -0.24
C THR A 168 -1.59 26.29 -0.04
N PHE A 169 -0.89 25.29 -0.56
CA PHE A 169 0.58 25.22 -0.58
C PHE A 169 1.20 26.31 -1.46
N GLU A 170 0.69 26.53 -2.68
CA GLU A 170 1.12 27.62 -3.57
C GLU A 170 0.87 29.00 -2.96
N LYS A 171 -0.32 29.23 -2.36
CA LYS A 171 -0.62 30.46 -1.63
C LYS A 171 0.29 30.65 -0.41
N HIS A 172 0.71 29.56 0.24
CA HIS A 172 1.64 29.63 1.37
C HIS A 172 3.05 30.01 0.91
N ILE A 173 3.51 29.48 -0.22
CA ILE A 173 4.78 29.83 -0.87
C ILE A 173 4.77 31.30 -1.30
N GLU A 174 3.75 31.76 -2.02
CA GLU A 174 3.65 33.18 -2.43
C GLU A 174 3.67 34.14 -1.23
N LYS A 175 3.03 33.75 -0.13
CA LYS A 175 2.99 34.55 1.11
C LYS A 175 4.36 34.56 1.80
N HIS A 176 5.11 33.45 1.72
CA HIS A 176 6.47 33.34 2.25
C HIS A 176 7.47 34.14 1.41
N ASP A 177 7.35 34.10 0.07
CA ASP A 177 8.18 34.87 -0.86
C ASP A 177 7.91 36.39 -0.76
N LYS A 178 6.63 36.79 -0.64
CA LYS A 178 6.25 38.20 -0.36
C LYS A 178 6.72 38.68 1.02
N ALA A 179 6.84 37.79 2.00
CA ALA A 179 7.39 38.13 3.32
C ALA A 179 8.91 38.26 3.30
N GLN A 180 9.62 37.41 2.56
CA GLN A 180 11.08 37.49 2.38
C GLN A 180 11.48 38.72 1.56
N ALA A 181 10.70 39.12 0.55
CA ALA A 181 10.94 40.35 -0.21
C ALA A 181 10.80 41.64 0.63
N LYS A 182 10.15 41.58 1.81
CA LYS A 182 10.00 42.72 2.74
C LYS A 182 11.09 42.81 3.83
N VAL A 183 11.99 41.82 3.92
CA VAL A 183 13.00 41.69 4.98
C VAL A 183 14.34 41.35 4.29
N GLN A 184 15.13 42.23 3.67
CA GLN A 184 15.81 43.49 4.07
C GLN A 184 16.77 43.89 2.90
N PRO A 185 17.51 45.03 2.89
CA PRO A 185 17.72 46.02 3.96
C PRO A 185 17.52 47.51 3.57
N LYS A 186 17.35 48.33 4.62
CA LYS A 186 17.73 49.74 4.62
C LYS A 186 19.24 49.85 4.38
N ALA A 187 19.65 50.53 3.31
CA ALA A 187 21.02 51.04 3.14
C ALA A 187 20.99 52.55 2.89
N GLU A 188 21.73 53.27 3.73
CA GLU A 188 22.31 54.62 3.58
C GLU A 188 21.40 55.87 3.57
N LYS A 189 21.32 56.54 4.73
CA LYS A 189 21.24 58.02 4.80
C LYS A 189 22.64 58.56 5.13
N LYS A 190 23.23 59.33 4.22
CA LYS A 190 24.39 60.23 4.50
C LYS A 190 23.95 61.38 5.44
N PRO A 191 24.79 61.86 6.36
CA PRO A 191 24.49 63.05 7.15
C PRO A 191 24.57 64.33 6.28
N LYS A 192 23.60 65.24 6.45
CA LYS A 192 23.62 66.59 5.89
C LYS A 192 24.59 67.48 6.68
N LYS A 193 25.28 68.37 5.94
CA LYS A 193 26.12 69.49 6.38
C LYS A 193 25.34 70.57 7.16
N GLU A 194 26.12 71.38 7.90
CA GLU A 194 25.86 72.71 8.50
C GLU A 194 25.06 72.67 9.82
N GLU A 195 25.54 73.16 10.97
CA GLU A 195 26.56 74.17 11.34
C GLU A 195 27.65 73.65 12.30
#